data_AF-A0A174S8Y0-F1
#
_entry.id   AF-A0A174S8Y0-F1
#
_cell.length_a   1.000
_cell.length_b   1.000
_cell.length_c   1.000
_cell.angle_alpha   90.00
_cell.angle_beta   90.00
_cell.angle_gamma   90.00
#
_symmetry.space_group_name_H-M   'P 1'
#
loop_
_entity.id
_entity.type
_entity.pdbx_description
1 polymer ?
#
loop_
_entity_poly.entity_id
_entity_poly.type
_entity_poly.pdbx_seq_one_letter_code
_entity_poly.pdbx_strand_id
1 'polypeptide(L)'
;MKKSKVAILLAAALTVSCMNGMMVPANAADLIVSCSVVYAGGIRLNKSKVQLYAGGKTTITAVGGNSKVTWTSSNSKIASVSSRGKRAVVTARKPGKAVITAKYGKKKLKCTVTVKKAKTVINKSTLKGTWEVDVPMTVKVNKTSIRWIYGSAFYYGNAMKFANNGSFLYYVGAGNGGKGSYKIGSNSITYSVRTYEEGSLEKGTIKVIKGKNIRLMTRYDIYKIYWKKK
;
A
#
# COMPACT_ATOMS: atom_id res chain seq x y z
N MET A 1 -9.39 38.24 -14.56
CA MET A 1 -7.96 38.64 -14.71
C MET A 1 -7.21 38.52 -13.39
N LYS A 2 -5.99 37.98 -13.44
CA LYS A 2 -4.91 37.89 -12.40
C LYS A 2 -5.11 36.85 -11.28
N LYS A 3 -4.13 36.04 -10.86
CA LYS A 3 -2.78 35.67 -11.32
C LYS A 3 -2.35 34.39 -10.55
N SER A 4 -1.54 33.56 -11.20
CA SER A 4 -0.74 32.44 -10.69
C SER A 4 0.17 32.79 -9.50
N LYS A 5 0.46 31.83 -8.60
CA LYS A 5 1.80 31.67 -7.98
C LYS A 5 2.15 30.19 -7.74
N VAL A 6 3.18 29.74 -8.47
CA VAL A 6 4.02 28.57 -8.21
C VAL A 6 5.28 29.07 -7.49
N ALA A 7 5.82 28.31 -6.54
CA ALA A 7 7.19 28.47 -6.07
C ALA A 7 7.90 27.10 -6.01
N ILE A 8 9.10 27.11 -6.60
CA ILE A 8 10.06 26.01 -6.84
C ILE A 8 11.13 26.09 -5.74
N LEU A 9 11.68 24.95 -5.32
CA LEU A 9 13.06 24.88 -4.80
C LEU A 9 13.68 23.52 -5.14
N LEU A 10 14.89 23.60 -5.69
CA LEU A 10 15.68 22.54 -6.31
C LEU A 10 17.06 22.62 -5.65
N ALA A 11 17.61 21.49 -5.19
CA ALA A 11 19.03 21.37 -4.88
C ALA A 11 19.48 19.92 -5.07
N ALA A 12 20.59 19.73 -5.78
CA ALA A 12 21.27 18.47 -6.04
C ALA A 12 22.75 18.63 -5.70
N ALA A 13 23.38 17.58 -5.15
CA ALA A 13 24.82 17.33 -5.26
C ALA A 13 25.08 15.82 -5.10
N LEU A 14 25.96 15.29 -5.95
CA LEU A 14 26.42 13.90 -6.09
C LEU A 14 27.93 13.89 -5.85
N THR A 15 28.46 12.92 -5.09
CA THR A 15 29.79 12.34 -5.30
C THR A 15 29.81 10.88 -4.83
N VAL A 16 30.37 10.00 -5.67
CA VAL A 16 30.54 8.55 -5.49
C VAL A 16 32.02 8.28 -5.19
N SER A 17 32.32 7.39 -4.24
CA SER A 17 33.55 6.60 -4.30
C SER A 17 33.32 5.17 -3.81
N CYS A 18 33.70 4.25 -4.68
CA CYS A 18 33.77 2.80 -4.65
C CYS A 18 34.18 2.14 -3.32
N MET A 19 33.48 1.07 -2.93
CA MET A 19 34.04 -0.19 -2.44
C MET A 19 32.99 -1.29 -2.64
N ASN A 20 33.40 -2.41 -3.26
CA ASN A 20 32.58 -3.59 -3.50
C ASN A 20 32.06 -4.18 -2.18
N GLY A 21 30.77 -4.47 -2.10
CA GLY A 21 30.20 -5.22 -0.98
C GLY A 21 28.68 -5.20 -0.91
N MET A 22 28.04 -6.18 -1.56
CA MET A 22 26.69 -6.68 -1.28
C MET A 22 25.51 -5.68 -1.35
N MET A 23 24.71 -5.84 -2.41
CA MET A 23 23.32 -5.40 -2.43
C MET A 23 22.54 -6.04 -1.27
N VAL A 24 22.17 -5.26 -0.25
CA VAL A 24 21.15 -5.66 0.72
C VAL A 24 19.77 -5.35 0.09
N PRO A 25 18.86 -6.33 -0.07
CA PRO A 25 17.51 -6.02 -0.52
C PRO A 25 16.82 -5.16 0.55
N ALA A 26 16.43 -3.94 0.15
CA ALA A 26 15.69 -3.00 0.98
C ALA A 26 14.28 -3.55 1.27
N ASN A 27 14.14 -4.34 2.34
CA ASN A 27 12.84 -4.67 2.92
C ASN A 27 12.95 -5.14 4.39
N ALA A 28 13.51 -4.30 5.26
CA ALA A 28 13.38 -4.47 6.72
C ALA A 28 13.74 -3.17 7.48
N ALA A 29 12.82 -2.22 7.54
CA ALA A 29 12.77 -1.16 8.56
C ALA A 29 11.28 -0.74 8.62
N ASP A 30 10.58 -0.73 9.75
CA ASP A 30 10.95 -0.16 11.03
C ASP A 30 10.44 -1.00 12.20
N LEU A 31 11.30 -1.32 13.17
CA LEU A 31 10.88 -1.70 14.52
C LEU A 31 11.51 -0.72 15.50
N ILE A 32 10.83 0.41 15.77
CA ILE A 32 11.24 1.33 16.84
C ILE A 32 10.89 0.70 18.19
N VAL A 33 11.92 0.64 19.04
CA VAL A 33 11.99 0.03 20.39
C VAL A 33 11.61 1.05 21.49
N SER A 34 11.04 0.55 22.60
CA SER A 34 11.17 0.96 24.03
C SER A 34 9.89 0.56 24.79
N CYS A 35 9.81 0.24 26.10
CA CYS A 35 10.60 0.57 27.29
C CYS A 35 10.42 -0.54 28.40
N SER A 36 11.23 -0.45 29.45
CA SER A 36 11.57 -1.32 30.59
C SER A 36 10.58 -1.33 31.77
N VAL A 37 10.59 -2.41 32.59
CA VAL A 37 10.36 -2.43 34.08
C VAL A 37 11.05 -3.68 34.69
N VAL A 38 11.57 -3.54 35.92
CA VAL A 38 12.55 -4.35 36.68
C VAL A 38 11.92 -5.00 37.95
N TYR A 39 12.23 -6.29 38.23
CA TYR A 39 12.15 -7.14 39.47
C TYR A 39 10.78 -7.43 40.16
N ALA A 40 10.50 -8.54 40.87
CA ALA A 40 11.27 -9.67 41.43
C ALA A 40 10.49 -11.01 41.24
N GLY A 41 11.17 -12.17 41.16
CA GLY A 41 10.54 -13.50 41.04
C GLY A 41 10.60 -14.18 39.64
N GLY A 42 11.48 -13.69 38.76
CA GLY A 42 12.27 -14.51 37.85
C GLY A 42 11.69 -14.95 36.50
N ILE A 43 10.57 -14.40 36.02
CA ILE A 43 10.06 -14.67 34.65
C ILE A 43 9.52 -13.38 34.01
N ARG A 44 9.98 -13.05 32.80
CA ARG A 44 9.50 -11.89 32.02
C ARG A 44 9.34 -12.22 30.53
N LEU A 45 8.62 -11.36 29.81
CA LEU A 45 8.65 -11.37 28.34
C LEU A 45 9.66 -10.34 27.86
N ASN A 46 10.40 -10.66 26.80
CA ASN A 46 11.23 -9.67 26.12
C ASN A 46 10.41 -8.54 25.46
N LYS A 47 9.11 -8.75 25.26
CA LYS A 47 8.17 -7.81 24.64
C LYS A 47 6.80 -7.89 25.35
N SER A 48 6.31 -6.75 25.82
CA SER A 48 4.96 -6.61 26.40
C SER A 48 3.96 -5.94 25.44
N LYS A 49 4.46 -5.27 24.39
CA LYS A 49 3.67 -4.67 23.31
C LYS A 49 4.41 -4.83 21.98
N VAL A 50 3.68 -5.10 20.91
CA VAL A 50 4.22 -5.22 19.55
C VAL A 50 3.23 -4.60 18.57
N GLN A 51 3.74 -3.84 17.60
CA GLN A 51 3.00 -3.43 16.42
C GLN A 51 3.55 -4.17 15.20
N LEU A 52 2.68 -4.78 14.39
CA LEU A 52 3.04 -5.48 13.15
C LEU A 52 2.11 -5.06 12.03
N TYR A 53 2.57 -5.19 10.78
CA TYR A 53 1.68 -5.19 9.62
C TYR A 53 1.17 -6.61 9.37
N ALA A 54 -0.03 -6.74 8.78
CA ALA A 54 -0.55 -8.04 8.36
C ALA A 54 0.45 -8.78 7.47
N GLY A 55 0.69 -10.06 7.73
CA GLY A 55 1.75 -10.88 7.12
C GLY A 55 3.08 -10.85 7.87
N GLY A 56 3.31 -9.85 8.71
CA GLY A 56 4.52 -9.73 9.53
C GLY A 56 4.60 -10.80 10.62
N LYS A 57 5.83 -11.12 11.03
CA LYS A 57 6.12 -12.06 12.11
C LYS A 57 7.02 -11.41 13.15
N THR A 58 6.90 -11.84 14.40
CA THR A 58 7.88 -11.51 15.43
C THR A 58 8.03 -12.68 16.39
N THR A 59 9.17 -12.76 17.05
CA THR A 59 9.40 -13.71 18.13
C THR A 59 9.27 -13.00 19.47
N ILE A 60 8.42 -13.55 20.34
CA ILE A 60 8.33 -13.23 21.76
C ILE A 60 9.04 -14.34 22.53
N THR A 61 9.80 -13.98 23.54
CA THR A 61 10.60 -14.91 24.33
C THR A 61 10.35 -14.69 25.81
N ALA A 62 10.06 -15.80 26.47
CA ALA A 62 10.11 -15.99 27.90
C ALA A 62 11.56 -15.93 28.38
N VAL A 63 11.88 -15.02 29.30
CA VAL A 63 13.21 -14.92 29.91
C VAL A 63 13.08 -15.27 31.39
N GLY A 64 13.93 -16.19 31.85
CA GLY A 64 13.93 -16.71 33.22
C GLY A 64 12.95 -17.87 33.45
N GLY A 65 13.04 -18.48 34.64
CA GLY A 65 12.28 -19.66 35.10
C GLY A 65 12.65 -20.96 34.38
N ASN A 66 12.44 -22.11 35.03
CA ASN A 66 12.77 -23.43 34.47
C ASN A 66 11.55 -24.20 33.95
N SER A 67 10.34 -23.66 34.12
CA SER A 67 9.10 -24.32 33.74
C SER A 67 8.75 -24.16 32.25
N LYS A 68 8.02 -25.14 31.72
CA LYS A 68 7.42 -25.08 30.38
C LYS A 68 6.45 -23.90 30.26
N VAL A 69 6.48 -23.24 29.10
CA VAL A 69 5.65 -22.08 28.80
C VAL A 69 4.56 -22.48 27.83
N THR A 70 3.31 -22.22 28.18
CA THR A 70 2.18 -22.40 27.27
C THR A 70 1.76 -21.05 26.72
N TRP A 71 1.66 -20.96 25.40
CA TRP A 71 1.32 -19.72 24.69
C TRP A 71 -0.09 -19.79 24.12
N THR A 72 -0.87 -18.74 24.34
CA THR A 72 -2.21 -18.62 23.74
C THR A 72 -2.39 -17.23 23.13
N SER A 73 -3.30 -17.13 22.16
CA SER A 73 -3.74 -15.87 21.57
C SER A 73 -5.20 -15.63 21.89
N SER A 74 -5.57 -14.41 22.28
CA SER A 74 -6.97 -14.03 22.45
C SER A 74 -7.76 -14.05 21.15
N ASN A 75 -7.09 -13.94 19.99
CA ASN A 75 -7.74 -14.04 18.68
C ASN A 75 -6.73 -14.49 17.61
N SER A 76 -6.74 -15.78 17.29
CA SER A 76 -5.86 -16.39 16.30
C SER A 76 -6.11 -15.88 14.87
N LYS A 77 -7.30 -15.35 14.56
CA LYS A 77 -7.62 -14.73 13.25
C LYS A 77 -6.93 -13.37 13.08
N ILE A 78 -6.59 -12.68 14.17
CA ILE A 78 -5.84 -11.40 14.17
C ILE A 78 -4.34 -11.67 14.30
N ALA A 79 -3.93 -12.44 15.31
CA ALA A 79 -2.54 -12.84 15.52
C ALA A 79 -2.48 -14.28 16.02
N SER A 80 -1.86 -15.18 15.25
CA SER A 80 -1.65 -16.56 15.69
C SER A 80 -0.28 -16.71 16.33
N VAL A 81 -0.17 -17.63 17.28
CA VAL A 81 1.07 -17.92 17.99
C VAL A 81 1.44 -19.39 17.77
N SER A 82 2.70 -19.64 17.43
CA SER A 82 3.29 -20.97 17.38
C SER A 82 4.50 -20.98 18.30
N SER A 83 4.56 -21.91 19.24
CA SER A 83 5.56 -21.92 20.30
C SER A 83 6.53 -23.10 20.19
N ARG A 84 7.78 -22.83 20.51
CA ARG A 84 8.82 -23.84 20.76
C ARG A 84 9.47 -23.51 22.10
N GLY A 85 9.02 -24.21 23.15
CA GLY A 85 9.48 -24.00 24.53
C GLY A 85 9.26 -22.56 25.00
N LYS A 86 10.36 -21.89 25.37
CA LYS A 86 10.36 -20.51 25.87
C LYS A 86 10.15 -19.45 24.79
N ARG A 87 10.16 -19.81 23.51
CA ARG A 87 9.99 -18.87 22.39
C ARG A 87 8.68 -19.11 21.68
N ALA A 88 8.07 -18.02 21.21
CA ALA A 88 6.87 -18.08 20.42
C ALA A 88 6.94 -17.13 19.23
N VAL A 89 6.71 -17.69 18.05
CA VAL A 89 6.57 -16.94 16.79
C VAL A 89 5.11 -16.49 16.69
N VAL A 90 4.92 -15.18 16.76
CA VAL A 90 3.63 -14.54 16.53
C VAL A 90 3.55 -14.13 15.07
N THR A 91 2.51 -14.59 14.38
CA THR A 91 2.21 -14.23 12.99
C THR A 91 1.00 -13.32 12.96
N ALA A 92 1.17 -12.11 12.43
CA ALA A 92 0.10 -11.15 12.22
C ALA A 92 -0.73 -11.55 10.99
N ARG A 93 -2.05 -11.72 11.15
CA ARG A 93 -2.94 -12.21 10.10
C ARG A 93 -3.88 -11.12 9.58
N LYS A 94 -4.65 -10.51 10.47
CA LYS A 94 -5.65 -9.50 10.11
C LYS A 94 -5.50 -8.24 10.95
N PRO A 95 -5.79 -7.05 10.40
CA PRO A 95 -5.79 -5.81 11.17
C PRO A 95 -6.69 -5.91 12.41
N GLY A 96 -6.20 -5.41 13.54
CA GLY A 96 -6.90 -5.51 14.82
C GLY A 96 -5.93 -5.61 15.99
N LYS A 97 -6.47 -5.84 17.20
CA LYS A 97 -5.68 -6.06 18.42
C LYS A 97 -5.90 -7.48 18.93
N ALA A 98 -4.82 -8.12 19.37
CA ALA A 98 -4.86 -9.43 20.03
C ALA A 98 -3.87 -9.43 21.19
N VAL A 99 -4.16 -10.21 22.23
CA VAL A 99 -3.27 -10.38 23.39
C VAL A 99 -2.70 -11.78 23.35
N ILE A 100 -1.37 -11.87 23.31
CA ILE A 100 -0.63 -13.12 23.44
C ILE A 100 -0.34 -13.34 24.92
N THR A 101 -0.77 -14.47 25.46
CA THR A 101 -0.55 -14.84 26.86
C THR A 101 0.47 -15.96 26.96
N ALA A 102 1.50 -15.75 27.76
CA ALA A 102 2.45 -16.78 28.16
C ALA A 102 2.13 -17.24 29.59
N LYS A 103 1.76 -18.51 29.75
CA LYS A 103 1.43 -19.12 31.04
C LYS A 103 2.64 -19.94 31.54
N TYR A 104 3.02 -19.69 32.79
CA TYR A 104 4.10 -20.38 33.51
C TYR A 104 3.53 -20.89 34.83
N GLY A 105 3.19 -22.18 34.90
CA GLY A 105 2.42 -22.71 36.03
C GLY A 105 1.13 -21.90 36.23
N LYS A 106 1.01 -21.22 37.38
CA LYS A 106 -0.13 -20.36 37.73
C LYS A 106 0.00 -18.91 37.25
N LYS A 107 1.21 -18.44 36.90
CA LYS A 107 1.47 -17.05 36.48
C LYS A 107 1.17 -16.86 34.99
N LYS A 108 0.68 -15.67 34.63
CA LYS A 108 0.37 -15.28 33.24
C LYS A 108 1.05 -13.96 32.90
N LEU A 109 1.83 -13.94 31.82
CA LEU A 109 2.37 -12.73 31.22
C LEU A 109 1.64 -12.42 29.92
N LYS A 110 1.44 -11.14 29.63
CA LYS A 110 0.68 -10.68 28.46
C LYS A 110 1.54 -9.82 27.56
N CYS A 111 1.41 -10.03 26.26
CA CYS A 111 1.91 -9.14 25.22
C CYS A 111 0.76 -8.66 24.34
N THR A 112 0.58 -7.35 24.24
CA THR A 112 -0.44 -6.76 23.36
C THR A 112 0.11 -6.63 21.94
N VAL A 113 -0.56 -7.25 20.97
CA VAL A 113 -0.20 -7.21 19.56
C VAL A 113 -1.22 -6.36 18.82
N THR A 114 -0.76 -5.29 18.19
CA THR A 114 -1.57 -4.47 17.29
C THR A 114 -1.16 -4.74 15.85
N VAL A 115 -2.09 -5.26 15.05
CA VAL A 115 -1.88 -5.52 13.63
C VAL A 115 -2.47 -4.36 12.82
N LYS A 116 -1.62 -3.69 12.05
CA LYS A 116 -2.01 -2.67 11.08
C LYS A 116 -2.23 -3.30 9.70
N LYS A 117 -3.06 -2.66 8.87
CA LYS A 117 -3.14 -3.00 7.45
C LYS A 117 -1.76 -2.84 6.83
N ALA A 118 -1.25 -3.88 6.17
CA ALA A 118 -0.03 -3.77 5.40
C ALA A 118 -0.15 -2.60 4.42
N LYS A 119 0.83 -1.70 4.43
CA LYS A 119 0.95 -0.72 3.36
C LYS A 119 1.37 -1.52 2.12
N THR A 120 0.45 -1.71 1.17
CA THR A 120 0.86 -2.22 -0.14
C THR A 120 1.83 -1.20 -0.72
N VAL A 121 3.11 -1.55 -0.76
CA VAL A 121 4.09 -0.82 -1.56
C VAL A 121 3.76 -1.17 -2.99
N ILE A 122 3.31 -0.18 -3.75
CA ILE A 122 3.04 -0.36 -5.16
C ILE A 122 4.34 0.02 -5.87
N ASN A 123 4.98 -0.98 -6.47
CA ASN A 123 6.13 -0.72 -7.31
C ASN A 123 5.64 -0.15 -8.65
N LYS A 124 6.45 0.73 -9.28
CA LYS A 124 6.12 1.26 -10.61
C LYS A 124 5.86 0.15 -11.62
N SER A 125 6.58 -0.97 -11.51
CA SER A 125 6.39 -2.18 -12.32
C SER A 125 4.97 -2.74 -12.23
N THR A 126 4.34 -2.73 -11.05
CA THR A 126 2.97 -3.22 -10.83
C THR A 126 1.93 -2.39 -11.60
N LEU A 127 2.22 -1.12 -11.84
CA LEU A 127 1.33 -0.22 -12.57
C LEU A 127 1.44 -0.37 -14.10
N LYS A 128 2.53 -0.95 -14.61
CA LYS A 128 2.74 -1.17 -16.05
C LYS A 128 1.84 -2.27 -16.59
N GLY A 129 1.28 -2.09 -17.79
CA GLY A 129 0.40 -3.02 -18.47
C GLY A 129 -0.88 -2.34 -18.94
N THR A 130 -1.78 -3.16 -19.44
CA THR A 130 -3.10 -2.72 -19.90
C THR A 130 -4.09 -2.73 -18.75
N TRP A 131 -4.85 -1.66 -18.64
CA TRP A 131 -5.94 -1.48 -17.68
C TRP A 131 -7.22 -1.28 -18.46
N GLU A 132 -8.28 -1.92 -18.04
CA GLU A 132 -9.62 -1.74 -18.61
C GLU A 132 -10.59 -1.25 -17.55
N VAL A 133 -11.69 -0.64 -17.98
CA VAL A 133 -12.73 -0.17 -17.05
C VAL A 133 -13.30 -1.37 -16.26
N ASP A 134 -13.24 -1.28 -14.94
CA ASP A 134 -13.94 -2.18 -14.03
C ASP A 134 -15.41 -1.75 -13.99
N VAL A 135 -16.17 -2.19 -15.00
CA VAL A 135 -17.59 -1.83 -15.18
C VAL A 135 -18.41 -2.18 -13.93
N PRO A 136 -18.32 -3.40 -13.34
CA PRO A 136 -19.07 -3.72 -12.13
C PRO A 136 -18.79 -2.77 -10.96
N MET A 137 -17.51 -2.44 -10.72
CA MET A 137 -17.14 -1.52 -9.63
C MET A 137 -17.61 -0.08 -9.92
N THR A 138 -17.46 0.38 -11.16
CA THR A 138 -17.85 1.72 -11.58
C THR A 138 -19.37 1.92 -11.47
N VAL A 139 -20.17 0.98 -11.97
CA VAL A 139 -21.62 1.02 -11.86
C VAL A 139 -22.06 1.00 -10.39
N LYS A 140 -21.46 0.10 -9.60
CA LYS A 140 -21.78 -0.02 -8.16
C LYS A 140 -21.52 1.27 -7.39
N VAL A 141 -20.38 1.92 -7.60
CA VAL A 141 -20.01 3.13 -6.84
C VAL A 141 -20.82 4.34 -7.26
N ASN A 142 -21.08 4.51 -8.55
CA ASN A 142 -21.80 5.67 -9.07
C ASN A 142 -23.32 5.49 -9.05
N LYS A 143 -23.82 4.28 -8.77
CA LYS A 143 -25.25 3.92 -8.80
C LYS A 143 -25.91 4.30 -10.14
N THR A 144 -25.18 4.15 -11.24
CA THR A 144 -25.65 4.44 -12.61
C THR A 144 -24.96 3.53 -13.62
N SER A 145 -25.47 3.46 -14.85
CA SER A 145 -24.94 2.60 -15.91
C SER A 145 -23.72 3.22 -16.61
N ILE A 146 -22.86 2.38 -17.19
CA ILE A 146 -21.72 2.86 -17.98
C ILE A 146 -22.16 3.65 -19.22
N ARG A 147 -23.32 3.29 -19.78
CA ARG A 147 -23.94 3.98 -20.91
C ARG A 147 -24.46 5.37 -20.53
N TRP A 148 -24.90 5.57 -19.29
CA TRP A 148 -25.26 6.91 -18.80
C TRP A 148 -24.02 7.79 -18.63
N ILE A 149 -22.90 7.22 -18.18
CA ILE A 149 -21.65 7.96 -17.96
C ILE A 149 -20.99 8.35 -19.29
N TYR A 150 -20.90 7.41 -20.24
CA TYR A 150 -20.09 7.56 -21.45
C TYR A 150 -20.88 7.55 -22.76
N GLY A 151 -22.20 7.34 -22.73
CA GLY A 151 -22.98 7.18 -23.96
C GLY A 151 -22.51 5.99 -24.79
N SER A 152 -22.42 6.17 -26.12
CA SER A 152 -21.85 5.20 -27.05
C SER A 152 -20.32 5.25 -27.12
N ALA A 153 -19.69 6.32 -26.59
CA ALA A 153 -18.24 6.49 -26.66
C ALA A 153 -17.47 5.37 -25.95
N PHE A 154 -18.09 4.71 -24.97
CA PHE A 154 -17.49 3.59 -24.24
C PHE A 154 -17.03 2.44 -25.15
N TYR A 155 -17.72 2.20 -26.26
CA TYR A 155 -17.39 1.12 -27.19
C TYR A 155 -16.15 1.41 -28.04
N TYR A 156 -15.70 2.67 -28.10
CA TYR A 156 -14.60 3.11 -28.95
C TYR A 156 -13.25 3.26 -28.21
N GLY A 157 -13.23 3.06 -26.89
CA GLY A 157 -12.00 3.13 -26.11
C GLY A 157 -12.24 2.87 -24.63
N ASN A 158 -11.81 1.70 -24.15
CA ASN A 158 -12.01 1.29 -22.75
C ASN A 158 -10.72 0.80 -22.08
N ALA A 159 -9.55 1.08 -22.68
CA ALA A 159 -8.27 0.60 -22.20
C ALA A 159 -7.23 1.73 -22.04
N MET A 160 -6.45 1.68 -20.96
CA MET A 160 -5.26 2.49 -20.72
C MET A 160 -4.03 1.59 -20.67
N LYS A 161 -3.01 1.90 -21.45
CA LYS A 161 -1.74 1.15 -21.43
C LYS A 161 -0.66 2.00 -20.80
N PHE A 162 -0.07 1.52 -19.70
CA PHE A 162 1.08 2.15 -19.07
C PHE A 162 2.33 1.31 -19.30
N ALA A 163 3.36 1.89 -19.90
CA ALA A 163 4.70 1.29 -19.96
C ALA A 163 5.55 1.87 -18.82
N ASN A 164 6.66 2.55 -19.14
CA ASN A 164 7.34 3.46 -18.21
C ASN A 164 6.65 4.84 -18.24
N ASN A 165 7.28 5.88 -17.69
CA ASN A 165 6.90 7.25 -18.06
C ASN A 165 6.92 7.37 -19.59
N GLY A 166 5.93 8.04 -20.17
CA GLY A 166 5.80 8.04 -21.62
C GLY A 166 4.83 9.09 -22.13
N SER A 167 4.81 9.18 -23.45
CA SER A 167 3.89 10.03 -24.21
C SER A 167 2.88 9.16 -24.94
N PHE A 168 1.72 9.72 -25.25
CA PHE A 168 0.68 9.06 -26.02
C PHE A 168 0.00 10.04 -26.96
N LEU A 169 -0.60 9.50 -28.01
CA LEU A 169 -1.51 10.22 -28.88
C LEU A 169 -2.93 9.76 -28.55
N TYR A 170 -3.90 10.66 -28.67
CA TYR A 170 -5.31 10.32 -28.60
C TYR A 170 -6.06 10.99 -29.74
N TYR A 171 -7.18 10.40 -30.13
CA TYR A 171 -7.98 10.82 -31.27
C TYR A 171 -9.44 10.97 -30.84
N VAL A 172 -10.10 12.04 -31.29
CA VAL A 172 -11.50 12.37 -30.98
C VAL A 172 -12.22 12.68 -32.30
N GLY A 173 -12.31 11.69 -33.18
CA GLY A 173 -12.90 11.84 -34.51
C GLY A 173 -11.90 12.24 -35.60
N ALA A 174 -12.41 12.45 -36.82
CA ALA A 174 -11.59 12.74 -37.99
C ALA A 174 -10.86 14.09 -37.82
N GLY A 175 -9.52 14.06 -37.86
CA GLY A 175 -8.67 15.25 -37.75
C GLY A 175 -8.50 15.81 -36.33
N ASN A 176 -9.27 15.33 -35.35
CA ASN A 176 -9.26 15.83 -33.99
C ASN A 176 -8.51 14.87 -33.06
N GLY A 177 -7.67 15.43 -32.19
CA GLY A 177 -6.85 14.64 -31.28
C GLY A 177 -5.81 15.50 -30.60
N GLY A 178 -4.86 14.85 -29.96
CA GLY A 178 -3.78 15.57 -29.30
C GLY A 178 -2.70 14.65 -28.77
N LYS A 179 -1.78 15.27 -28.03
CA LYS A 179 -0.63 14.60 -27.44
C LYS A 179 -0.71 14.71 -25.94
N GLY A 180 -0.47 13.59 -25.27
CA GLY A 180 -0.38 13.51 -23.82
C GLY A 180 0.94 12.94 -23.35
N SER A 181 1.22 13.12 -22.07
CA SER A 181 2.31 12.45 -21.37
C SER A 181 1.88 12.04 -19.98
N TYR A 182 2.55 11.03 -19.42
CA TYR A 182 2.28 10.56 -18.06
C TYR A 182 3.56 10.15 -17.33
N LYS A 183 3.52 10.26 -16.00
CA LYS A 183 4.57 9.81 -15.08
C LYS A 183 4.00 8.86 -14.04
N ILE A 184 4.65 7.71 -13.85
CA ILE A 184 4.23 6.69 -12.91
C ILE A 184 4.93 6.93 -11.56
N GLY A 185 4.12 7.25 -10.55
CA GLY A 185 4.52 7.33 -9.15
C GLY A 185 4.17 6.05 -8.38
N SER A 186 4.40 6.07 -7.06
CA SER A 186 4.11 4.93 -6.18
C SER A 186 2.65 4.87 -5.71
N ASN A 187 1.92 5.99 -5.71
CA ASN A 187 0.52 6.03 -5.27
C ASN A 187 -0.42 6.68 -6.31
N SER A 188 0.14 7.12 -7.43
CA SER A 188 -0.59 7.81 -8.47
C SER A 188 0.16 7.77 -9.81
N ILE A 189 -0.58 8.04 -10.88
CA ILE A 189 -0.03 8.35 -12.19
C ILE A 189 -0.47 9.78 -12.50
N THR A 190 0.47 10.70 -12.74
CA THR A 190 0.15 12.07 -13.17
C THR A 190 0.19 12.13 -14.68
N TYR A 191 -0.73 12.85 -15.31
CA TYR A 191 -0.76 13.04 -16.75
C TYR A 191 -0.92 14.51 -17.14
N SER A 192 -0.53 14.83 -18.36
CA SER A 192 -0.85 16.08 -19.04
C SER A 192 -1.34 15.77 -20.46
N VAL A 193 -2.41 16.42 -20.91
CA VAL A 193 -2.95 16.28 -22.26
C VAL A 193 -3.11 17.67 -22.87
N ARG A 194 -2.51 17.90 -24.03
CA ARG A 194 -2.87 19.06 -24.86
C ARG A 194 -4.13 18.69 -25.61
N THR A 195 -5.20 19.46 -25.44
CA THR A 195 -6.45 19.16 -26.15
C THR A 195 -6.47 19.79 -27.53
N TYR A 196 -7.52 19.52 -28.29
CA TYR A 196 -7.68 20.04 -29.65
C TYR A 196 -7.93 21.55 -29.66
N GLU A 197 -8.39 22.13 -28.55
CA GLU A 197 -8.57 23.57 -28.41
C GLU A 197 -7.21 24.26 -28.26
N GLU A 198 -7.01 25.36 -28.98
CA GLU A 198 -5.72 26.05 -29.00
C GLU A 198 -5.29 26.51 -27.60
N GLY A 199 -4.05 26.17 -27.21
CA GLY A 199 -3.49 26.52 -25.90
C GLY A 199 -4.04 25.71 -24.71
N SER A 200 -4.99 24.81 -24.92
CA SER A 200 -5.58 24.00 -23.85
C SER A 200 -4.59 22.94 -23.33
N LEU A 201 -4.45 22.88 -22.00
CA LEU A 201 -3.61 21.89 -21.33
C LEU A 201 -4.35 21.36 -20.10
N GLU A 202 -4.83 20.13 -20.19
CA GLU A 202 -5.37 19.42 -19.04
C GLU A 202 -4.23 18.73 -18.29
N LYS A 203 -4.28 18.79 -16.95
CA LYS A 203 -3.40 18.00 -16.08
C LYS A 203 -4.24 17.28 -15.06
N GLY A 204 -3.91 16.02 -14.79
CA GLY A 204 -4.67 15.22 -13.85
C GLY A 204 -3.84 14.16 -13.15
N THR A 205 -4.51 13.48 -12.24
CA THR A 205 -3.91 12.41 -11.44
C THR A 205 -4.86 11.22 -11.39
N ILE A 206 -4.36 10.08 -11.84
CA ILE A 206 -4.99 8.78 -11.67
C ILE A 206 -4.58 8.24 -10.30
N LYS A 207 -5.55 8.00 -9.43
CA LYS A 207 -5.29 7.50 -8.07
C LYS A 207 -5.12 5.98 -8.08
N VAL A 208 -4.14 5.48 -7.33
CA VAL A 208 -3.98 4.05 -7.10
C VAL A 208 -4.77 3.64 -5.86
N ILE A 209 -5.77 2.78 -6.05
CA ILE A 209 -6.59 2.22 -4.98
C ILE A 209 -6.01 0.86 -4.57
N LYS A 210 -5.49 0.81 -3.34
CA LYS A 210 -4.87 -0.39 -2.75
C LYS A 210 -5.96 -1.30 -2.17
N GLY A 211 -5.89 -2.59 -2.49
CA GLY A 211 -6.83 -3.61 -2.01
C GLY A 211 -6.33 -5.01 -2.35
N LYS A 212 -7.20 -6.02 -2.21
CA LYS A 212 -6.90 -7.41 -2.64
C LYS A 212 -6.42 -7.43 -4.11
N ASN A 213 -7.09 -6.63 -4.94
CA ASN A 213 -6.68 -6.31 -6.30
C ASN A 213 -6.43 -4.81 -6.39
N ILE A 214 -5.33 -4.42 -7.01
CA ILE A 214 -5.00 -3.01 -7.26
C ILE A 214 -5.95 -2.49 -8.33
N ARG A 215 -6.49 -1.30 -8.11
CA ARG A 215 -7.29 -0.56 -9.09
C ARG A 215 -6.72 0.82 -9.34
N LEU A 216 -6.99 1.36 -10.51
CA LEU A 216 -6.83 2.77 -10.77
C LEU A 216 -8.19 3.47 -10.67
N MET A 217 -8.18 4.74 -10.30
CA MET A 217 -9.40 5.55 -10.26
C MET A 217 -9.14 6.90 -10.92
N THR A 218 -9.93 7.21 -11.94
CA THR A 218 -10.03 8.53 -12.56
C THR A 218 -11.35 9.19 -12.16
N ARG A 219 -11.48 10.49 -12.46
CA ARG A 219 -12.76 11.20 -12.40
C ARG A 219 -13.19 11.59 -13.80
N TYR A 220 -14.49 11.53 -14.03
CA TYR A 220 -15.13 12.08 -15.21
C TYR A 220 -16.35 12.85 -14.72
N ASP A 221 -16.26 14.18 -14.72
CA ASP A 221 -17.21 15.06 -14.04
C ASP A 221 -17.43 14.62 -12.56
N ILE A 222 -18.67 14.34 -12.17
CA ILE A 222 -19.03 13.87 -10.83
C ILE A 222 -18.73 12.38 -10.61
N TYR A 223 -18.45 11.62 -11.67
CA TYR A 223 -18.33 10.17 -11.63
C TYR A 223 -16.92 9.69 -11.30
N LYS A 224 -16.83 8.60 -10.54
CA LYS A 224 -15.58 7.89 -10.23
C LYS A 224 -15.45 6.67 -11.13
N ILE A 225 -14.43 6.65 -11.96
CA ILE A 225 -14.23 5.57 -12.92
C ILE A 225 -13.13 4.66 -12.41
N TYR A 226 -13.46 3.38 -12.22
CA TYR A 226 -12.52 2.39 -11.71
C TYR A 226 -11.97 1.57 -12.85
N TRP A 227 -10.68 1.25 -12.76
CA TRP A 227 -9.97 0.45 -13.76
C TRP A 227 -9.29 -0.73 -13.08
N LYS A 228 -9.39 -1.89 -13.71
CA LYS A 228 -8.73 -3.13 -13.30
C LYS A 228 -7.66 -3.49 -14.31
N LYS A 229 -6.70 -4.31 -13.88
CA LYS A 229 -5.74 -4.91 -14.81
C LYS A 229 -6.51 -5.81 -15.79
N LYS A 230 -6.19 -5.71 -17.07
CA LYS A 230 -6.62 -6.70 -18.07
C LYS A 230 -5.84 -8.00 -17.87
#